data_AF-A0AAU1R588-F1
#
_entry.id   AF-A0AAU1R588-F1
#
_cell.length_a   1.000
_cell.length_b   1.000
_cell.length_c   1.000
_cell.angle_alpha   90.00
_cell.angle_beta   90.00
_cell.angle_gamma   90.00
#
_symmetry.space_group_name_H-M   'P 1'
#
loop_
_entity.id
_entity.type
_entity.pdbx_description
1 polymer ?
#
loop_
_entity_poly.entity_id
_entity_poly.type
_entity_poly.pdbx_seq_one_letter_code
_entity_poly.pdbx_strand_id
1 'polypeptide(L)'
;MVTEAGQWWHALLANDEATVCEAVNTAFSDNPAAGCAVGVDGSVLSVVMRQQDLDTMPTQTAGLTPSGRPTLKNLTKRDRTLWWLTAMGSNIVATLKEGFATAPGIEAIDLAVMTRLPDTQRLGFVAYGRWTRRAIESTPWREPEDALRFLDIGQDTACSVTTTASGNLSSTLKPLDTTRVGGLQALLDGAQDDSASGEPSLADLDIALGANTPPDPGAALGDPYRITAFAEWKQQTLSPPHPAPIAPPPTSAALIPGQTIVLPEEAWQGLRVSFTFAGADADLTLFLLGNDGRVCGDEDFVFYNQPSAADGGARLLGKQQEGPRTVERATVHLSALPDRVHRVAVAINMDVDTGLTCGSLTHARLDLDCVNSSAWTFTPPADPSIRAMVITELYRHSVDGNPVWKLRALGQGWADGLDGLARACGVAIE
;
A
#
# COMPACT_ATOMS: atom_id res chain seq x y z
N MET A 1 -17.11 24.81 32.17
CA MET A 1 -15.91 23.98 31.93
C MET A 1 -16.15 22.48 32.11
N VAL A 2 -16.25 21.90 33.31
CA VAL A 2 -16.40 20.42 33.46
C VAL A 2 -17.71 19.88 32.85
N THR A 3 -18.82 20.61 33.02
CA THR A 3 -20.12 20.23 32.46
C THR A 3 -20.17 20.35 30.92
N GLU A 4 -19.51 21.36 30.37
CA GLU A 4 -19.43 21.60 28.91
C GLU A 4 -18.55 20.56 28.23
N ALA A 5 -17.39 20.23 28.81
CA ALA A 5 -16.52 19.15 28.30
C ALA A 5 -17.25 17.79 28.35
N GLY A 6 -18.03 17.54 29.41
CA GLY A 6 -18.87 16.35 29.50
C GLY A 6 -19.94 16.31 28.40
N GLN A 7 -20.62 17.41 28.13
CA GLN A 7 -21.64 17.50 27.07
C GLN A 7 -21.03 17.30 25.68
N TRP A 8 -19.90 17.95 25.40
CA TRP A 8 -19.16 17.80 24.15
C TRP A 8 -18.72 16.34 23.94
N TRP A 9 -18.18 15.69 24.98
CA TRP A 9 -17.78 14.28 24.90
C TRP A 9 -18.98 13.34 24.65
N HIS A 10 -20.13 13.59 25.28
CA HIS A 10 -21.34 12.81 25.00
C HIS A 10 -21.86 13.03 23.57
N ALA A 11 -21.80 14.26 23.06
CA ALA A 11 -22.19 14.56 21.69
C ALA A 11 -21.27 13.86 20.67
N LEU A 12 -19.96 13.85 20.93
CA LEU A 12 -18.98 13.11 20.12
C LEU A 12 -19.24 11.60 20.13
N LEU A 13 -19.53 11.01 21.30
CA LEU A 13 -19.87 9.58 21.42
C LEU A 13 -21.23 9.22 20.79
N ALA A 14 -22.15 10.17 20.74
CA ALA A 14 -23.46 10.02 20.11
C ALA A 14 -23.43 10.27 18.60
N ASN A 15 -22.24 10.53 18.03
CA ASN A 15 -22.04 10.88 16.62
C ASN A 15 -22.86 12.11 16.18
N ASP A 16 -22.99 13.11 17.05
CA ASP A 16 -23.56 14.40 16.68
C ASP A 16 -22.76 15.02 15.53
N GLU A 17 -23.42 15.26 14.40
CA GLU A 17 -22.77 15.64 13.14
C GLU A 17 -21.89 16.89 13.30
N ALA A 18 -22.43 17.95 13.91
CA ALA A 18 -21.69 19.21 14.07
C ALA A 18 -20.45 19.02 14.93
N THR A 19 -20.61 18.33 16.06
CA THR A 19 -19.51 18.06 17.00
C THR A 19 -18.42 17.18 16.37
N VAL A 20 -18.82 16.10 15.69
CA VAL A 20 -17.89 15.18 15.01
C VAL A 20 -17.16 15.90 13.89
N CYS A 21 -17.87 16.59 13.00
CA CYS A 21 -17.26 17.31 11.88
C CYS A 21 -16.30 18.39 12.37
N GLU A 22 -16.65 19.16 13.40
CA GLU A 22 -15.74 20.16 13.99
C GLU A 22 -14.48 19.50 14.56
N ALA A 23 -14.63 18.44 15.35
CA ALA A 23 -13.51 17.74 15.98
C ALA A 23 -12.56 17.13 14.94
N VAL A 24 -13.13 16.41 13.96
CA VAL A 24 -12.37 15.74 12.89
C VAL A 24 -11.70 16.76 11.97
N ASN A 25 -12.38 17.84 11.58
CA ASN A 25 -11.76 18.87 10.75
C ASN A 25 -10.65 19.63 11.48
N THR A 26 -10.79 19.82 12.80
CA THR A 26 -9.71 20.36 13.63
C THR A 26 -8.51 19.44 13.62
N ALA A 27 -8.73 18.12 13.74
CA ALA A 27 -7.65 17.13 13.66
C ALA A 27 -6.97 17.18 12.29
N PHE A 28 -7.73 17.12 11.20
CA PHE A 28 -7.20 17.15 9.82
C PHE A 28 -6.44 18.44 9.44
N SER A 29 -6.47 19.49 10.25
CA SER A 29 -5.89 20.79 9.93
C SER A 29 -4.37 20.80 9.76
N ASP A 30 -3.67 19.78 10.29
CA ASP A 30 -2.22 19.61 10.15
C ASP A 30 -1.81 18.54 9.12
N ASN A 31 -2.79 17.90 8.45
CA ASN A 31 -2.51 16.89 7.45
C ASN A 31 -1.95 17.49 6.14
N PRO A 32 -0.97 16.82 5.50
CA PRO A 32 -0.42 17.25 4.23
C PRO A 32 -1.41 17.12 3.06
N ALA A 33 -2.42 16.25 3.19
CA ALA A 33 -3.58 16.22 2.29
C ALA A 33 -4.79 16.78 3.03
N ALA A 34 -5.43 17.78 2.43
CA ALA A 34 -6.58 18.44 3.01
C ALA A 34 -7.79 17.51 2.99
N GLY A 35 -8.07 16.87 4.13
CA GLY A 35 -9.31 16.14 4.39
C GLY A 35 -10.36 17.08 4.99
N CYS A 36 -11.63 16.87 4.64
CA CYS A 36 -12.76 17.58 5.21
C CYS A 36 -13.89 16.59 5.51
N ALA A 37 -14.27 16.47 6.77
CA ALA A 37 -15.52 15.86 7.20
C ALA A 37 -16.69 16.72 6.75
N VAL A 38 -17.58 16.14 5.95
CA VAL A 38 -18.71 16.84 5.30
C VAL A 38 -20.08 16.40 5.83
N GLY A 39 -20.14 15.37 6.66
CA GLY A 39 -21.39 14.92 7.28
C GLY A 39 -21.26 13.59 8.01
N VAL A 40 -22.27 13.28 8.82
CA VAL A 40 -22.35 12.04 9.59
C VAL A 40 -23.74 11.43 9.42
N ASP A 41 -23.80 10.15 9.08
CA ASP A 41 -25.04 9.36 9.03
C ASP A 41 -24.90 8.15 9.97
N GLY A 42 -25.55 8.23 11.14
CA GLY A 42 -25.46 7.19 12.17
C GLY A 42 -24.03 7.01 12.69
N SER A 43 -23.38 5.90 12.34
CA SER A 43 -21.97 5.60 12.66
C SER A 43 -21.03 5.73 11.46
N VAL A 44 -21.49 6.35 10.37
CA VAL A 44 -20.73 6.55 9.14
C VAL A 44 -20.38 8.02 8.98
N LEU A 45 -19.08 8.32 8.91
CA LEU A 45 -18.57 9.66 8.61
C LEU A 45 -18.29 9.80 7.12
N SER A 46 -18.71 10.91 6.50
CA SER A 46 -18.38 11.23 5.11
C SER A 46 -17.21 12.23 5.06
N VAL A 47 -16.18 11.90 4.29
CA VAL A 47 -14.96 12.69 4.15
C VAL A 47 -14.65 12.95 2.67
N VAL A 48 -14.27 14.18 2.36
CA VAL A 48 -13.74 14.57 1.06
C VAL A 48 -12.30 15.00 1.23
N MET A 49 -11.40 14.44 0.43
CA MET A 49 -9.96 14.70 0.50
C MET A 49 -9.44 15.29 -0.82
N ARG A 50 -8.58 16.30 -0.73
CA ARG A 50 -7.82 16.83 -1.87
C ARG A 50 -6.43 16.21 -1.90
N GLN A 51 -6.19 15.37 -2.90
CA GLN A 51 -4.86 14.79 -3.16
C GLN A 51 -4.01 15.75 -3.98
N GLN A 52 -2.69 15.75 -3.83
CA GLN A 52 -1.81 16.57 -4.67
C GLN A 52 -1.89 16.18 -6.16
N ASP A 53 -1.73 17.13 -7.09
CA ASP A 53 -1.86 16.86 -8.53
C ASP A 53 -0.70 16.00 -9.06
N LEU A 54 -1.01 15.03 -9.92
CA LEU A 54 0.00 14.11 -10.50
C LEU A 54 1.15 14.85 -11.22
N ASP A 55 0.86 16.01 -11.82
CA ASP A 55 1.86 16.80 -12.54
C ASP A 55 2.84 17.55 -11.63
N THR A 56 2.53 17.66 -10.34
CA THR A 56 3.44 18.23 -9.34
C THR A 56 4.44 17.22 -8.81
N MET A 57 4.26 15.93 -9.12
CA MET A 57 5.17 14.87 -8.71
C MET A 57 6.55 15.03 -9.39
N PRO A 58 7.65 14.72 -8.68
CA PRO A 58 8.98 14.79 -9.27
C PRO A 58 9.10 13.93 -10.54
N THR A 59 9.87 14.42 -11.50
CA THR A 59 10.14 13.72 -12.78
C THR A 59 11.40 12.88 -12.73
N GLN A 60 12.19 12.98 -11.65
CA GLN A 60 13.45 12.28 -11.47
C GLN A 60 13.51 11.66 -10.07
N THR A 61 14.27 10.57 -9.95
CA THR A 61 14.56 9.89 -8.68
C THR A 61 16.06 9.64 -8.53
N ALA A 62 16.51 9.49 -7.29
CA ALA A 62 17.90 9.13 -7.01
C ALA A 62 18.20 7.71 -7.50
N GLY A 63 19.41 7.52 -8.01
CA GLY A 63 19.90 6.21 -8.43
C GLY A 63 21.40 6.14 -8.43
N LEU A 64 21.93 4.99 -8.87
CA LEU A 64 23.36 4.78 -9.05
C LEU A 64 23.68 4.51 -10.53
N THR A 65 24.83 5.01 -10.98
CA THR A 65 25.44 4.59 -12.26
C THR A 65 25.91 3.14 -12.16
N PRO A 66 26.21 2.46 -13.29
CA PRO A 66 26.82 1.13 -13.27
C PRO A 66 28.14 1.06 -12.47
N SER A 67 28.83 2.20 -12.31
CA SER A 67 30.04 2.35 -11.50
C SER A 67 29.79 2.73 -10.04
N GLY A 68 28.53 2.73 -9.58
CA GLY A 68 28.16 3.00 -8.19
C GLY A 68 28.16 4.47 -7.78
N ARG A 69 28.21 5.41 -8.74
CA ARG A 69 28.15 6.85 -8.42
C ARG A 69 26.69 7.32 -8.31
N PRO A 70 26.35 8.21 -7.35
CA PRO A 70 25.04 8.84 -7.30
C PRO A 70 24.67 9.53 -8.62
N THR A 71 23.42 9.37 -9.05
CA THR A 71 22.87 9.98 -10.25
C THR A 71 21.37 10.24 -10.08
N LEU A 72 20.80 11.06 -10.97
CA LEU A 72 19.35 11.25 -11.07
C LEU A 72 18.86 10.51 -12.32
N LYS A 73 17.88 9.63 -12.14
CA LYS A 73 17.23 8.88 -13.21
C LYS A 73 15.86 9.47 -13.48
N ASN A 74 15.50 9.65 -14.73
CA ASN A 74 14.14 10.04 -15.09
C ASN A 74 13.18 8.92 -14.65
N LEU A 75 12.12 9.31 -13.94
CA LEU A 75 11.02 8.42 -13.61
C LEU A 75 10.21 8.13 -14.87
N THR A 76 9.84 6.88 -15.08
CA THR A 76 8.87 6.56 -16.13
C THR A 76 7.50 7.12 -15.73
N LYS A 77 6.60 7.32 -16.70
CA LYS A 77 5.22 7.74 -16.40
C LYS A 77 4.55 6.77 -15.41
N ARG A 78 4.83 5.47 -15.54
CA ARG A 78 4.30 4.42 -14.66
C ARG A 78 4.84 4.53 -13.24
N ASP A 79 6.15 4.68 -13.07
CA ASP A 79 6.74 4.84 -11.73
C ASP A 79 6.20 6.09 -11.04
N ARG A 80 6.00 7.17 -11.81
CA ARG A 80 5.43 8.42 -11.28
C ARG A 80 3.96 8.22 -10.87
N THR A 81 3.16 7.50 -11.66
CA THR A 81 1.78 7.15 -11.31
C THR A 81 1.72 6.23 -10.08
N LEU A 82 2.60 5.22 -9.99
CA LEU A 82 2.68 4.35 -8.82
C LEU A 82 3.03 5.15 -7.57
N TRP A 83 4.06 6.01 -7.64
CA TRP A 83 4.43 6.85 -6.50
C TRP A 83 3.29 7.76 -6.06
N TRP A 84 2.60 8.38 -7.02
CA TRP A 84 1.42 9.20 -6.74
C TRP A 84 0.28 8.39 -6.10
N LEU A 85 0.01 7.18 -6.60
CA LEU A 85 -0.99 6.26 -6.03
C LEU A 85 -0.62 5.83 -4.61
N THR A 86 0.66 5.52 -4.35
CA THR A 86 1.16 5.19 -3.01
C THR A 86 1.01 6.37 -2.05
N ALA A 87 1.31 7.60 -2.51
CA ALA A 87 1.10 8.81 -1.72
C ALA A 87 -0.39 9.03 -1.42
N MET A 88 -1.27 8.84 -2.42
CA MET A 88 -2.72 8.93 -2.24
C MET A 88 -3.22 7.90 -1.22
N GLY A 89 -2.81 6.63 -1.35
CA GLY A 89 -3.15 5.58 -0.39
C GLY A 89 -2.66 5.91 1.02
N SER A 90 -1.45 6.47 1.14
CA SER A 90 -0.89 6.87 2.44
C SER A 90 -1.72 7.98 3.08
N ASN A 91 -2.12 8.98 2.31
CA ASN A 91 -2.97 10.08 2.76
C ASN A 91 -4.36 9.59 3.16
N ILE A 92 -5.00 8.73 2.35
CA ILE A 92 -6.27 8.09 2.68
C ILE A 92 -6.16 7.37 4.04
N VAL A 93 -5.15 6.51 4.22
CA VAL A 93 -4.98 5.74 5.44
C VAL A 93 -4.72 6.63 6.66
N ALA A 94 -3.95 7.72 6.50
CA ALA A 94 -3.73 8.69 7.56
C ALA A 94 -5.05 9.38 7.96
N THR A 95 -5.78 9.91 6.99
CA THR A 95 -7.10 10.54 7.19
C THR A 95 -8.09 9.59 7.86
N LEU A 96 -8.13 8.32 7.44
CA LEU A 96 -8.99 7.31 8.05
C LEU A 96 -8.62 7.05 9.51
N LYS A 97 -7.34 6.80 9.79
CA LYS A 97 -6.85 6.54 11.16
C LYS A 97 -7.15 7.70 12.09
N GLU A 98 -6.92 8.92 11.63
CA GLU A 98 -7.15 10.11 12.41
C GLU A 98 -8.65 10.38 12.62
N GLY A 99 -9.47 10.23 11.59
CA GLY A 99 -10.93 10.33 11.72
C GLY A 99 -11.47 9.34 12.76
N PHE A 100 -11.01 8.08 12.72
CA PHE A 100 -11.37 7.07 13.71
C PHE A 100 -10.81 7.35 15.10
N ALA A 101 -9.60 7.92 15.23
CA ALA A 101 -9.03 8.28 16.52
C ALA A 101 -9.79 9.44 17.18
N THR A 102 -10.23 10.40 16.37
CA THR A 102 -10.93 11.61 16.82
C THR A 102 -12.40 11.36 17.12
N ALA A 103 -13.09 10.50 16.36
CA ALA A 103 -14.50 10.20 16.52
C ALA A 103 -14.72 8.72 16.92
N PRO A 104 -14.67 8.37 18.21
CA PRO A 104 -14.68 6.98 18.68
C PRO A 104 -15.99 6.22 18.40
N GLY A 105 -17.12 6.92 18.25
CA GLY A 105 -18.42 6.32 17.90
C GLY A 105 -18.60 6.00 16.40
N ILE A 106 -17.68 6.47 15.56
CA ILE A 106 -17.69 6.19 14.12
C ILE A 106 -17.09 4.81 13.85
N GLU A 107 -17.82 4.00 13.09
CA GLU A 107 -17.48 2.61 12.74
C GLU A 107 -17.05 2.46 11.28
N ALA A 108 -17.43 3.40 10.41
CA ALA A 108 -16.99 3.45 9.02
C ALA A 108 -16.81 4.88 8.52
N ILE A 109 -15.95 5.05 7.53
CA ILE A 109 -15.74 6.32 6.84
C ILE A 109 -15.94 6.10 5.34
N ASP A 110 -16.85 6.87 4.75
CA ASP A 110 -17.00 7.02 3.31
C ASP A 110 -16.07 8.15 2.87
N LEU A 111 -15.04 7.83 2.09
CA LEU A 111 -14.02 8.79 1.71
C LEU A 111 -13.95 8.90 0.19
N ALA A 112 -14.02 10.14 -0.31
CA ALA A 112 -13.86 10.46 -1.72
C ALA A 112 -12.66 11.38 -1.92
N VAL A 113 -11.80 11.04 -2.89
CA VAL A 113 -10.57 11.77 -3.19
C VAL A 113 -10.72 12.50 -4.52
N MET A 114 -10.42 13.80 -4.51
CA MET A 114 -10.39 14.61 -5.72
C MET A 114 -9.00 15.13 -6.03
N THR A 115 -8.73 15.34 -7.33
CA THR A 115 -7.52 16.01 -7.81
C THR A 115 -7.78 16.79 -9.11
N ARG A 116 -6.91 17.72 -9.50
CA ARG A 116 -6.93 18.24 -10.88
C ARG A 116 -6.40 17.18 -11.83
N LEU A 117 -7.16 16.91 -12.88
CA LEU A 117 -6.80 15.95 -13.91
C LEU A 117 -5.73 16.55 -14.84
N PRO A 118 -4.66 15.82 -15.19
CA PRO A 118 -3.56 16.34 -16.03
C PRO A 118 -4.03 16.96 -17.36
N ASP A 119 -4.97 16.31 -18.03
CA ASP A 119 -5.37 16.71 -19.40
C ASP A 119 -6.35 17.88 -19.44
N THR A 120 -7.24 17.99 -18.46
CA THR A 120 -8.32 19.00 -18.46
C THR A 120 -8.08 20.13 -17.45
N GLN A 121 -7.19 19.93 -16.48
CA GLN A 121 -6.96 20.82 -15.34
C GLN A 121 -8.20 21.09 -14.47
N ARG A 122 -9.29 20.34 -14.72
CA ARG A 122 -10.53 20.35 -13.93
C ARG A 122 -10.38 19.38 -12.76
N LEU A 123 -11.06 19.70 -11.66
CA LEU A 123 -11.23 18.77 -10.56
C LEU A 123 -12.03 17.54 -11.03
N GLY A 124 -11.67 16.39 -10.50
CA GLY A 124 -12.42 15.15 -10.65
C GLY A 124 -12.10 14.20 -9.51
N PHE A 125 -13.07 13.34 -9.19
CA PHE A 125 -12.85 12.26 -8.23
C PHE A 125 -12.03 11.14 -8.85
N VAL A 126 -11.06 10.64 -8.08
CA VAL A 126 -10.04 9.69 -8.52
C VAL A 126 -9.95 8.47 -7.63
N ALA A 127 -10.53 8.53 -6.43
CA ALA A 127 -10.85 7.37 -5.63
C ALA A 127 -12.11 7.65 -4.80
N TYR A 128 -12.90 6.61 -4.53
CA TYR A 128 -13.92 6.64 -3.48
C TYR A 128 -14.15 5.23 -2.94
N GLY A 129 -14.66 5.12 -1.73
CA GLY A 129 -15.01 3.84 -1.12
C GLY A 129 -15.42 4.01 0.34
N ARG A 130 -15.71 2.87 0.98
CA ARG A 130 -16.02 2.79 2.41
C ARG A 130 -14.97 1.96 3.13
N TRP A 131 -14.41 2.50 4.21
CA TRP A 131 -13.50 1.76 5.08
C TRP A 131 -14.08 1.63 6.47
N THR A 132 -14.03 0.42 7.02
CA THR A 132 -14.47 0.18 8.41
C THR A 132 -13.31 0.41 9.37
N ARG A 133 -13.62 0.85 10.59
CA ARG A 133 -12.66 0.98 11.70
C ARG A 133 -11.86 -0.30 11.87
N ARG A 134 -12.56 -1.43 11.96
CA ARG A 134 -11.96 -2.75 12.15
C ARG A 134 -10.96 -3.10 11.04
N ALA A 135 -11.30 -2.84 9.77
CA ALA A 135 -10.39 -3.11 8.66
C ALA A 135 -9.10 -2.28 8.77
N ILE A 136 -9.21 -0.98 9.06
CA ILE A 136 -8.05 -0.09 9.20
C ILE A 136 -7.18 -0.44 10.42
N GLU A 137 -7.79 -0.74 11.56
CA GLU A 137 -7.08 -1.05 12.82
C GLU A 137 -6.43 -2.44 12.81
N SER A 138 -7.03 -3.42 12.12
CA SER A 138 -6.47 -4.78 12.03
C SER A 138 -5.42 -4.94 10.94
N THR A 139 -5.38 -4.03 9.96
CA THR A 139 -4.39 -4.06 8.88
C THR A 139 -3.04 -3.53 9.37
N PRO A 140 -1.93 -4.24 9.14
CA PRO A 140 -0.61 -3.71 9.44
C PRO A 140 -0.17 -2.69 8.36
N TRP A 141 0.41 -1.58 8.81
CA TRP A 141 0.91 -0.49 7.97
C TRP A 141 2.37 -0.21 8.35
N ARG A 142 3.32 -0.89 7.69
CA ARG A 142 4.74 -0.87 8.04
C ARG A 142 5.58 -0.31 6.91
N GLU A 143 5.26 -0.68 5.68
CA GLU A 143 5.99 -0.28 4.48
C GLU A 143 5.18 0.72 3.63
N PRO A 144 5.84 1.54 2.80
CA PRO A 144 5.15 2.41 1.86
C PRO A 144 4.18 1.64 0.94
N GLU A 145 4.53 0.40 0.57
CA GLU A 145 3.67 -0.45 -0.27
C GLU A 145 2.36 -0.86 0.40
N ASP A 146 2.33 -0.93 1.74
CA ASP A 146 1.12 -1.26 2.49
C ASP A 146 0.03 -0.22 2.23
N ALA A 147 0.40 1.02 1.87
CA ALA A 147 -0.55 2.06 1.51
C ALA A 147 -1.52 1.63 0.41
N LEU A 148 -1.14 0.72 -0.48
CA LEU A 148 -2.01 0.22 -1.56
C LEU A 148 -3.14 -0.69 -1.07
N ARG A 149 -3.08 -1.19 0.18
CA ARG A 149 -4.14 -2.02 0.77
C ARG A 149 -5.46 -1.31 0.94
N PHE A 150 -5.48 0.02 0.89
CA PHE A 150 -6.74 0.76 0.87
C PHE A 150 -7.68 0.27 -0.26
N LEU A 151 -7.12 -0.21 -1.38
CA LEU A 151 -7.86 -0.80 -2.49
C LEU A 151 -8.48 -2.16 -2.15
N ASP A 152 -7.85 -2.90 -1.22
CA ASP A 152 -8.20 -4.29 -0.92
C ASP A 152 -9.19 -4.39 0.24
N ILE A 153 -9.00 -3.55 1.26
CA ILE A 153 -9.76 -3.62 2.52
C ILE A 153 -11.00 -2.72 2.55
N GLY A 154 -11.17 -1.89 1.52
CA GLY A 154 -12.30 -0.99 1.36
C GLY A 154 -13.46 -1.64 0.63
N GLN A 155 -14.69 -1.34 1.06
CA GLN A 155 -15.94 -1.76 0.41
C GLN A 155 -16.29 -0.80 -0.72
N ASP A 156 -16.76 -1.35 -1.84
CA ASP A 156 -17.16 -0.59 -3.04
C ASP A 156 -16.09 0.41 -3.52
N THR A 157 -14.82 0.04 -3.36
CA THR A 157 -13.70 0.91 -3.70
C THR A 157 -13.56 1.07 -5.21
N ALA A 158 -13.56 2.32 -5.66
CA ALA A 158 -13.21 2.69 -7.03
C ALA A 158 -11.92 3.51 -7.03
N CYS A 159 -11.05 3.28 -8.02
CA CYS A 159 -9.83 4.04 -8.24
C CYS A 159 -9.60 4.29 -9.73
N SER A 160 -9.19 5.51 -10.09
CA SER A 160 -8.90 5.89 -11.47
C SER A 160 -7.63 5.25 -12.02
N VAL A 161 -6.74 4.79 -11.14
CA VAL A 161 -5.54 4.05 -11.51
C VAL A 161 -5.88 2.56 -11.52
N THR A 162 -5.93 1.98 -12.72
CA THR A 162 -6.27 0.57 -12.93
C THR A 162 -5.07 -0.18 -13.48
N THR A 163 -5.03 -1.50 -13.29
CA THR A 163 -4.07 -2.36 -13.98
C THR A 163 -4.58 -2.67 -15.39
N THR A 164 -3.71 -2.57 -16.40
CA THR A 164 -4.00 -3.01 -17.77
C THR A 164 -4.04 -4.53 -17.85
N ALA A 165 -4.60 -5.07 -18.93
CA ALA A 165 -4.57 -6.50 -19.25
C ALA A 165 -3.16 -7.09 -19.44
N SER A 166 -2.10 -6.28 -19.30
CA SER A 166 -0.69 -6.71 -19.32
C SER A 166 -0.01 -6.48 -17.98
N GLY A 167 -0.77 -6.27 -16.90
CA GLY A 167 -0.24 -6.12 -15.55
C GLY A 167 0.39 -4.77 -15.22
N ASN A 168 0.34 -3.82 -16.15
CA ASN A 168 0.94 -2.52 -15.96
C ASN A 168 -0.09 -1.53 -15.38
N LEU A 169 0.34 -0.64 -14.49
CA LEU A 169 -0.51 0.46 -14.06
C LEU A 169 -0.87 1.38 -15.23
N SER A 170 -2.12 1.83 -15.28
CA SER A 170 -2.61 2.79 -16.26
C SER A 170 -1.82 4.09 -16.16
N SER A 171 -1.27 4.56 -17.28
CA SER A 171 -0.50 5.81 -17.33
C SER A 171 -1.36 7.06 -17.48
N THR A 172 -2.68 6.90 -17.55
CA THR A 172 -3.64 8.00 -17.78
C THR A 172 -4.68 7.97 -16.67
N LEU A 173 -4.96 9.14 -16.10
CA LEU A 173 -5.91 9.32 -15.03
C LEU A 173 -7.26 9.78 -15.61
N LYS A 174 -8.33 9.02 -15.36
CA LYS A 174 -9.69 9.38 -15.78
C LYS A 174 -10.55 9.71 -14.56
N PRO A 175 -11.45 10.69 -14.63
CA PRO A 175 -12.41 10.91 -13.56
C PRO A 175 -13.29 9.68 -13.39
N LEU A 176 -13.59 9.36 -12.13
CA LEU A 176 -14.55 8.32 -11.80
C LEU A 176 -15.98 8.82 -12.02
N ASP A 177 -16.87 7.87 -12.32
CA ASP A 177 -18.31 8.11 -12.33
C ASP A 177 -18.80 8.35 -10.90
N THR A 178 -19.30 9.56 -10.67
CA THR A 178 -19.81 10.06 -9.39
C THR A 178 -21.29 9.74 -9.18
N THR A 179 -22.02 9.28 -10.20
CA THR A 179 -23.47 9.01 -10.11
C THR A 179 -23.79 7.88 -9.14
N ARG A 180 -22.81 7.03 -8.84
CA ARG A 180 -22.91 5.92 -7.90
C ARG A 180 -22.89 6.34 -6.44
N VAL A 181 -22.45 7.57 -6.14
CA VAL A 181 -22.37 8.11 -4.78
C VAL A 181 -23.12 9.43 -4.73
N GLY A 182 -24.24 9.44 -4.02
CA GLY A 182 -25.10 10.62 -3.89
C GLY A 182 -24.32 11.84 -3.36
N GLY A 183 -24.55 13.01 -3.94
CA GLY A 183 -23.95 14.27 -3.50
C GLY A 183 -22.55 14.57 -4.06
N LEU A 184 -21.77 13.59 -4.53
CA LEU A 184 -20.42 13.86 -5.07
C LEU A 184 -20.46 14.75 -6.32
N GLN A 185 -21.45 14.56 -7.21
CA GLN A 185 -21.57 15.43 -8.38
C GLN A 185 -21.90 16.88 -7.98
N ALA A 186 -22.78 17.08 -7.00
CA ALA A 186 -23.12 18.43 -6.53
C ALA A 186 -21.93 19.13 -5.86
N LEU A 187 -21.11 18.39 -5.11
CA LEU A 187 -19.85 18.89 -4.56
C LEU A 187 -18.88 19.30 -5.67
N LEU A 188 -18.81 18.51 -6.75
CA LEU A 188 -17.94 18.83 -7.88
C LEU A 188 -18.44 20.05 -8.67
N ASP A 189 -19.74 20.16 -8.89
CA ASP A 189 -20.35 21.28 -9.62
C ASP A 189 -20.17 22.58 -8.83
N GLY A 190 -20.43 22.56 -7.52
CA GLY A 190 -20.18 23.72 -6.63
C GLY A 190 -18.72 24.13 -6.60
N ALA A 191 -17.79 23.18 -6.67
CA ALA A 191 -16.35 23.46 -6.76
C ALA A 191 -15.90 23.96 -8.15
N GLN A 192 -16.75 23.89 -9.18
CA GLN A 192 -16.42 24.28 -10.56
C GLN A 192 -17.11 25.58 -11.02
N ASP A 193 -18.23 25.98 -10.40
CA ASP A 193 -18.98 27.22 -10.70
C ASP A 193 -18.30 28.52 -10.23
N ASP A 194 -17.06 28.41 -9.77
CA ASP A 194 -16.11 29.41 -9.21
C ASP A 194 -15.69 30.57 -10.14
N SER A 195 -16.45 30.89 -11.19
CA SER A 195 -16.14 32.00 -12.11
C SER A 195 -17.11 33.19 -12.06
N ALA A 196 -18.16 33.19 -11.22
CA ALA A 196 -19.16 34.27 -11.26
C ALA A 196 -19.78 34.77 -9.93
N SER A 197 -19.60 34.12 -8.78
CA SER A 197 -20.22 34.55 -7.52
C SER A 197 -19.19 34.84 -6.45
N GLY A 198 -19.19 36.05 -5.90
CA GLY A 198 -18.29 36.52 -4.83
C GLY A 198 -18.51 35.85 -3.47
N GLU A 199 -18.70 34.54 -3.46
CA GLU A 199 -18.57 33.65 -2.30
C GLU A 199 -17.11 33.15 -2.20
N PRO A 200 -16.64 32.70 -1.01
CA PRO A 200 -15.23 32.30 -0.84
C PRO A 200 -14.82 31.23 -1.86
N SER A 201 -13.78 31.52 -2.63
CA SER A 201 -13.31 30.76 -3.79
C SER A 201 -12.40 29.59 -3.42
N LEU A 202 -12.12 28.66 -4.34
CA LEU A 202 -11.03 27.69 -4.17
C LEU A 202 -9.63 28.32 -4.11
N ALA A 203 -9.44 29.56 -4.59
CA ALA A 203 -8.22 30.30 -4.30
C ALA A 203 -8.17 30.73 -2.82
N ASP A 204 -9.32 31.02 -2.22
CA ASP A 204 -9.47 31.25 -0.79
C ASP A 204 -9.38 29.94 0.02
N LEU A 205 -9.73 28.79 -0.59
CA LEU A 205 -9.52 27.46 -0.01
C LEU A 205 -8.05 27.03 -0.11
N ASP A 206 -7.34 27.29 -1.21
CA ASP A 206 -5.88 27.11 -1.33
C ASP A 206 -5.12 28.05 -0.38
N ILE A 207 -5.68 29.24 -0.08
CA ILE A 207 -5.17 30.13 0.97
C ILE A 207 -5.56 29.62 2.36
N ALA A 208 -6.77 29.13 2.59
CA ALA A 208 -7.19 28.59 3.90
C ALA A 208 -6.49 27.25 4.24
N LEU A 209 -6.19 26.45 3.22
CA LEU A 209 -5.45 25.17 3.31
C LEU A 209 -3.93 25.37 3.24
N GLY A 210 -3.45 26.48 2.65
CA GLY A 210 -2.03 26.83 2.51
C GLY A 210 -1.49 27.83 3.53
N ALA A 211 -2.35 28.59 4.23
CA ALA A 211 -1.98 29.63 5.19
C ALA A 211 -2.21 29.23 6.65
N ASN A 212 -1.87 28.01 7.05
CA ASN A 212 -1.69 27.68 8.46
C ASN A 212 -0.23 27.95 8.89
N THR A 213 0.13 29.23 8.97
CA THR A 213 1.22 29.65 9.87
C THR A 213 0.56 30.16 11.15
N PRO A 214 0.79 29.54 12.32
CA PRO A 214 0.10 29.97 13.53
C PRO A 214 0.45 31.43 13.88
N PRO A 215 -0.52 32.25 14.32
CA PRO A 215 -0.22 33.58 14.83
C PRO A 215 0.55 33.48 16.15
N ASP A 216 1.54 34.35 16.30
CA ASP A 216 2.42 34.48 17.47
C ASP A 216 1.61 34.75 18.76
N PRO A 217 1.60 33.86 19.77
CA PRO A 217 0.86 34.10 21.00
C PRO A 217 1.71 34.92 21.98
N GLY A 218 1.48 36.23 21.96
CA GLY A 218 1.93 37.13 23.03
C GLY A 218 1.13 36.98 24.33
N ALA A 219 1.84 36.64 25.41
CA ALA A 219 1.56 36.85 26.83
C ALA A 219 0.64 35.87 27.62
N ALA A 220 1.25 34.73 27.99
CA ALA A 220 1.43 34.19 29.35
C ALA A 220 0.23 33.99 30.32
N LEU A 221 -0.35 32.79 30.27
CA LEU A 221 -0.63 31.97 31.45
C LEU A 221 0.35 30.78 31.44
N GLY A 222 1.01 30.50 32.55
CA GLY A 222 2.05 29.47 32.62
C GLY A 222 1.47 28.08 32.42
N ASP A 223 1.74 27.49 31.26
CA ASP A 223 1.36 26.12 30.90
C ASP A 223 2.24 25.08 31.65
N PRO A 224 1.66 24.20 32.47
CA PRO A 224 2.39 23.11 33.13
C PRO A 224 2.92 22.04 32.15
N TYR A 225 2.57 22.09 30.86
CA TYR A 225 3.06 21.22 29.79
C TYR A 225 4.03 21.90 28.82
N ARG A 226 4.56 23.08 29.19
CA ARG A 226 5.48 23.83 28.33
C ARG A 226 6.70 22.98 27.91
N ILE A 227 6.78 22.68 26.62
CA ILE A 227 7.91 21.98 26.02
C ILE A 227 9.17 22.84 26.19
N THR A 228 10.19 22.24 26.80
CA THR A 228 11.49 22.87 27.05
C THR A 228 12.18 23.18 25.72
N ALA A 229 12.78 24.36 25.57
CA ALA A 229 13.50 24.69 24.33
C ALA A 229 14.63 23.67 24.10
N PHE A 230 14.87 23.28 22.84
CA PHE A 230 15.86 22.24 22.51
C PHE A 230 17.24 22.49 23.12
N ALA A 231 17.64 23.77 23.27
CA ALA A 231 18.90 24.16 23.90
C ALA A 231 18.94 23.90 25.42
N GLU A 232 17.82 24.06 26.12
CA GLU A 232 17.68 23.75 27.56
C GLU A 232 17.57 22.24 27.80
N TRP A 233 16.87 21.51 26.93
CA TRP A 233 16.87 20.05 26.92
C TRP A 233 18.27 19.47 26.69
N LYS A 234 19.06 20.09 25.79
CA LYS A 234 20.44 19.69 25.48
C LYS A 234 21.43 19.91 26.64
N GLN A 235 21.09 20.79 27.59
CA GLN A 235 21.89 21.05 28.79
C GLN A 235 21.53 20.16 29.98
N GLN A 236 20.36 19.50 29.95
CA GLN A 236 20.11 18.38 30.84
C GLN A 236 21.07 17.26 30.45
N THR A 237 21.87 16.83 31.41
CA THR A 237 22.91 15.81 31.20
C THR A 237 22.25 14.48 30.84
N LEU A 238 22.06 14.27 29.54
CA LEU A 238 21.84 12.94 29.00
C LEU A 238 23.08 12.11 29.35
N SER A 239 22.85 10.93 29.93
CA SER A 239 23.87 9.88 29.95
C SER A 239 24.44 9.75 28.54
N PRO A 240 25.76 9.48 28.39
CA PRO A 240 26.39 9.43 27.08
C PRO A 240 25.55 8.55 26.14
N PRO A 241 25.36 8.96 24.87
CA PRO A 241 24.52 8.21 23.95
C PRO A 241 25.03 6.77 23.94
N HIS A 242 24.16 5.85 24.32
CA HIS A 242 24.37 4.46 23.96
C HIS A 242 24.49 4.50 22.43
N PRO A 243 25.60 4.04 21.82
CA PRO A 243 25.67 3.97 20.37
C PRO A 243 24.42 3.21 19.94
N ALA A 244 23.61 3.82 19.05
CA ALA A 244 22.48 3.13 18.45
C ALA A 244 22.99 1.74 18.05
N PRO A 245 22.37 0.64 18.48
CA PRO A 245 22.81 -0.67 18.05
C PRO A 245 22.82 -0.60 16.53
N ILE A 246 24.02 -0.69 15.96
CA ILE A 246 24.20 -0.91 14.53
C ILE A 246 23.42 -2.20 14.33
N ALA A 247 22.22 -2.09 13.72
CA ALA A 247 21.46 -3.27 13.35
C ALA A 247 22.46 -4.16 12.60
N PRO A 248 22.66 -5.41 13.03
CA PRO A 248 23.58 -6.29 12.33
C PRO A 248 23.21 -6.26 10.85
N PRO A 249 24.20 -6.25 9.93
CA PRO A 249 23.89 -6.25 8.51
C PRO A 249 22.89 -7.39 8.24
N PRO A 250 21.87 -7.16 7.39
CA PRO A 250 20.87 -8.18 7.13
C PRO A 250 21.59 -9.46 6.74
N THR A 251 21.34 -10.55 7.47
CA THR A 251 22.02 -11.81 7.19
C THR A 251 21.40 -12.37 5.92
N SER A 252 22.07 -12.15 4.79
CA SER A 252 21.65 -12.69 3.50
C SER A 252 22.13 -14.14 3.38
N ALA A 253 21.18 -15.07 3.20
CA ALA A 253 21.45 -16.48 3.04
C ALA A 253 21.05 -16.95 1.64
N ALA A 254 22.01 -17.48 0.88
CA ALA A 254 21.73 -18.14 -0.38
C ALA A 254 21.17 -19.56 -0.12
N LEU A 255 20.00 -19.85 -0.69
CA LEU A 255 19.34 -21.14 -0.57
C LEU A 255 19.78 -22.08 -1.70
N ILE A 256 19.85 -23.38 -1.40
CA ILE A 256 20.01 -24.44 -2.42
C ILE A 256 18.66 -25.13 -2.70
N PRO A 257 18.47 -25.76 -3.88
CA PRO A 257 17.24 -26.48 -4.19
C PRO A 257 16.88 -27.51 -3.10
N GLY A 258 15.62 -27.50 -2.67
CA GLY A 258 15.10 -28.35 -1.60
C GLY A 258 15.36 -27.84 -0.17
N GLN A 259 16.22 -26.84 0.02
CA GLN A 259 16.53 -26.30 1.35
C GLN A 259 15.28 -25.71 1.99
N THR A 260 15.10 -26.01 3.28
CA THR A 260 14.03 -25.46 4.11
C THR A 260 14.65 -24.72 5.29
N ILE A 261 14.10 -23.54 5.60
CA ILE A 261 14.46 -22.76 6.77
C ILE A 261 13.19 -22.41 7.56
N VAL A 262 13.34 -22.23 8.87
CA VAL A 262 12.31 -21.60 9.70
C VAL A 262 12.46 -20.09 9.55
N LEU A 263 11.39 -19.41 9.19
CA LEU A 263 11.38 -17.96 9.09
C LEU A 263 11.28 -17.35 10.49
N PRO A 264 12.08 -16.33 10.81
CA PRO A 264 11.96 -15.63 12.07
C PRO A 264 10.62 -14.86 12.11
N GLU A 265 10.10 -14.57 13.30
CA GLU A 265 8.75 -14.00 13.46
C GLU A 265 8.58 -12.62 12.80
N GLU A 266 9.65 -11.83 12.72
CA GLU A 266 9.62 -10.55 12.01
C GLU A 266 9.29 -10.71 10.52
N ALA A 267 9.70 -11.81 9.89
CA ALA A 267 9.37 -12.09 8.50
C ALA A 267 7.87 -12.36 8.32
N TRP A 268 7.14 -12.69 9.38
CA TRP A 268 5.70 -12.92 9.28
C TRP A 268 4.92 -11.61 9.16
N GLN A 269 5.56 -10.49 9.53
CA GLN A 269 4.96 -9.17 9.48
C GLN A 269 5.02 -8.54 8.09
N GLY A 270 5.91 -9.02 7.22
CA GLY A 270 6.06 -8.54 5.85
C GLY A 270 7.32 -9.09 5.19
N LEU A 271 7.14 -9.73 4.03
CA LEU A 271 8.19 -10.17 3.14
C LEU A 271 8.04 -9.44 1.82
N ARG A 272 9.12 -8.79 1.37
CA ARG A 272 9.23 -8.32 -0.01
C ARG A 272 9.83 -9.43 -0.86
N VAL A 273 9.11 -9.83 -1.89
CA VAL A 273 9.54 -10.79 -2.89
C VAL A 273 9.96 -10.01 -4.13
N SER A 274 11.19 -10.23 -4.60
CA SER A 274 11.69 -9.63 -5.84
C SER A 274 12.23 -10.71 -6.76
N PHE A 275 11.62 -10.90 -7.93
CA PHE A 275 12.13 -11.77 -8.98
C PHE A 275 12.83 -10.95 -10.07
N THR A 276 14.15 -11.08 -10.14
CA THR A 276 14.98 -10.40 -11.14
C THR A 276 15.32 -11.37 -12.28
N PHE A 277 15.19 -10.92 -13.53
CA PHE A 277 15.50 -11.72 -14.72
C PHE A 277 15.82 -10.84 -15.94
N ALA A 278 16.25 -11.45 -17.04
CA ALA A 278 16.49 -10.83 -18.34
C ALA A 278 16.40 -11.88 -19.47
N GLY A 279 16.46 -11.46 -20.73
CA GLY A 279 16.56 -12.34 -21.92
C GLY A 279 15.22 -12.86 -22.45
N ALA A 280 14.26 -13.10 -21.57
CA ALA A 280 12.86 -13.41 -21.91
C ALA A 280 11.93 -12.73 -20.89
N ASP A 281 10.64 -12.65 -21.20
CA ASP A 281 9.63 -12.13 -20.27
C ASP A 281 9.02 -13.25 -19.42
N ALA A 282 8.77 -12.96 -18.14
CA ALA A 282 8.12 -13.86 -17.21
C ALA A 282 7.27 -13.04 -16.22
N ASP A 283 6.17 -13.63 -15.76
CA ASP A 283 5.28 -13.02 -14.78
C ASP A 283 5.40 -13.69 -13.42
N LEU A 284 5.41 -12.91 -12.34
CA LEU A 284 5.36 -13.40 -10.96
C LEU A 284 3.91 -13.63 -10.56
N THR A 285 3.64 -14.79 -9.97
CA THR A 285 2.32 -15.17 -9.46
C THR A 285 2.43 -15.76 -8.05
N LEU A 286 1.37 -15.60 -7.26
CA LEU A 286 1.26 -16.20 -5.94
C LEU A 286 0.02 -17.07 -5.86
N PHE A 287 0.13 -18.27 -5.27
CA PHE A 287 -1.03 -19.11 -4.96
C PHE A 287 -1.16 -19.26 -3.45
N LEU A 288 -2.29 -18.84 -2.90
CA LEU A 288 -2.63 -19.02 -1.48
C LEU A 288 -3.36 -20.34 -1.33
N LEU A 289 -2.68 -21.33 -0.76
CA LEU A 289 -3.11 -22.71 -0.75
C LEU A 289 -3.55 -23.15 0.65
N GLY A 290 -4.64 -23.90 0.68
CA GLY A 290 -5.10 -24.66 1.84
C GLY A 290 -4.19 -25.85 2.15
N ASN A 291 -4.56 -26.60 3.18
CA ASN A 291 -3.79 -27.77 3.63
C ASN A 291 -3.80 -28.92 2.61
N ASP A 292 -4.77 -28.96 1.70
CA ASP A 292 -4.85 -29.91 0.58
C ASP A 292 -3.98 -29.50 -0.62
N GLY A 293 -3.28 -28.36 -0.53
CA GLY A 293 -2.44 -27.82 -1.59
C GLY A 293 -3.24 -27.15 -2.71
N ARG A 294 -4.49 -26.76 -2.46
CA ARG A 294 -5.36 -26.08 -3.44
C ARG A 294 -5.78 -24.69 -2.99
N VAL A 295 -6.06 -23.83 -3.95
CA VAL A 295 -6.72 -22.54 -3.69
C VAL A 295 -8.14 -22.79 -3.16
N CYS A 296 -8.64 -21.93 -2.26
CA CYS A 296 -10.02 -22.07 -1.77
C CYS A 296 -11.04 -21.51 -2.78
N GLY A 297 -10.61 -20.57 -3.62
CA GLY A 297 -11.37 -19.94 -4.68
C GLY A 297 -10.42 -19.17 -5.62
N ASP A 298 -10.96 -18.63 -6.71
CA ASP A 298 -10.15 -17.91 -7.71
C ASP A 298 -9.48 -16.66 -7.10
N GLU A 299 -10.04 -16.08 -6.04
CA GLU A 299 -9.49 -14.95 -5.30
C GLU A 299 -8.13 -15.23 -4.63
N ASP A 300 -7.80 -16.51 -4.41
CA ASP A 300 -6.53 -16.94 -3.79
C ASP A 300 -5.40 -17.14 -4.83
N PHE A 301 -5.69 -16.92 -6.12
CA PHE A 301 -4.69 -16.87 -7.18
C PHE A 301 -4.33 -15.40 -7.49
N VAL A 302 -3.13 -14.97 -7.08
CA VAL A 302 -2.64 -13.61 -7.30
C VAL A 302 -1.81 -13.57 -8.57
N PHE A 303 -2.27 -12.78 -9.54
CA PHE A 303 -1.62 -12.55 -10.82
C PHE A 303 -1.93 -11.13 -11.29
N TYR A 304 -1.42 -10.74 -12.44
CA TYR A 304 -1.42 -9.33 -12.82
C TYR A 304 -2.83 -8.68 -12.96
N ASN A 305 -3.89 -9.44 -13.31
CA ASN A 305 -5.28 -8.92 -13.32
C ASN A 305 -5.99 -9.01 -11.97
N GLN A 306 -5.44 -9.79 -11.04
CA GLN A 306 -5.91 -9.89 -9.66
C GLN A 306 -4.69 -9.73 -8.74
N PRO A 307 -4.18 -8.49 -8.61
CA PRO A 307 -2.86 -8.25 -8.04
C PRO A 307 -2.84 -8.37 -6.51
N SER A 308 -3.92 -8.78 -5.87
CA SER A 308 -3.99 -8.94 -4.42
C SER A 308 -4.94 -10.07 -4.01
N ALA A 309 -4.68 -10.64 -2.84
CA ALA A 309 -5.54 -11.59 -2.15
C ALA A 309 -5.43 -11.42 -0.63
N ALA A 310 -6.36 -12.03 0.10
CA ALA A 310 -6.39 -12.02 1.57
C ALA A 310 -6.30 -10.60 2.15
N ASP A 311 -7.16 -9.69 1.67
CA ASP A 311 -7.24 -8.30 2.12
C ASP A 311 -5.89 -7.56 2.00
N GLY A 312 -5.12 -7.88 0.95
CA GLY A 312 -3.79 -7.34 0.71
C GLY A 312 -2.68 -8.00 1.54
N GLY A 313 -2.98 -9.12 2.21
CA GLY A 313 -1.99 -9.99 2.86
C GLY A 313 -1.00 -10.59 1.86
N ALA A 314 -1.39 -10.77 0.60
CA ALA A 314 -0.49 -11.04 -0.52
C ALA A 314 -0.82 -10.10 -1.68
N ARG A 315 0.19 -9.41 -2.23
CA ARG A 315 -0.01 -8.40 -3.27
C ARG A 315 1.16 -8.31 -4.25
N LEU A 316 0.88 -8.32 -5.55
CA LEU A 316 1.83 -7.93 -6.59
C LEU A 316 1.97 -6.40 -6.61
N LEU A 317 3.20 -5.94 -6.70
CA LEU A 317 3.56 -4.51 -6.83
C LEU A 317 3.86 -4.12 -8.29
N GLY A 318 3.93 -5.12 -9.17
CA GLY A 318 4.12 -4.96 -10.61
C GLY A 318 5.54 -5.21 -11.10
N LYS A 319 5.68 -5.11 -12.43
CA LYS A 319 6.89 -5.34 -13.21
C LYS A 319 7.58 -4.03 -13.54
N GLN A 320 8.87 -3.93 -13.24
CA GLN A 320 9.70 -2.74 -13.51
C GLN A 320 10.96 -3.09 -14.29
N GLN A 321 11.31 -2.26 -15.28
CA GLN A 321 12.56 -2.39 -16.02
C GLN A 321 13.72 -1.68 -15.29
N GLU A 322 14.76 -2.43 -14.93
CA GLU A 322 15.98 -1.93 -14.28
C GLU A 322 17.20 -2.17 -15.17
N GLY A 323 17.43 -1.24 -16.11
CA GLY A 323 18.50 -1.38 -17.10
C GLY A 323 18.23 -2.59 -18.02
N PRO A 324 19.19 -3.54 -18.18
CA PRO A 324 18.98 -4.72 -19.02
C PRO A 324 18.13 -5.80 -18.34
N ARG A 325 17.73 -5.59 -17.08
CA ARG A 325 16.97 -6.56 -16.27
C ARG A 325 15.56 -6.08 -16.04
N THR A 326 14.69 -7.02 -15.76
CA THR A 326 13.31 -6.81 -15.32
C THR A 326 13.20 -7.34 -13.90
N VAL A 327 12.49 -6.59 -13.05
CA VAL A 327 12.22 -6.98 -11.66
C VAL A 327 10.72 -6.98 -11.44
N GLU A 328 10.19 -8.12 -11.06
CA GLU A 328 8.83 -8.27 -10.57
C GLU A 328 8.80 -8.32 -9.06
N ARG A 329 7.84 -7.63 -8.44
CA ARG A 329 7.78 -7.52 -6.98
C ARG A 329 6.43 -7.89 -6.42
N ALA A 330 6.46 -8.43 -5.20
CA ALA A 330 5.28 -8.70 -4.40
C ALA A 330 5.56 -8.47 -2.92
N THR A 331 4.50 -8.29 -2.12
CA THR A 331 4.53 -8.33 -0.66
C THR A 331 3.70 -9.49 -0.14
N VAL A 332 4.18 -10.15 0.92
CA VAL A 332 3.45 -11.21 1.63
C VAL A 332 3.55 -10.98 3.12
N HIS A 333 2.42 -10.86 3.80
CA HIS A 333 2.32 -10.63 5.23
C HIS A 333 1.68 -11.84 5.88
N LEU A 334 2.52 -12.81 6.24
CA LEU A 334 2.10 -14.14 6.68
C LEU A 334 1.18 -14.11 7.91
N SER A 335 1.34 -13.12 8.79
CA SER A 335 0.51 -12.90 9.97
C SER A 335 -0.87 -12.32 9.66
N ALA A 336 -1.05 -11.67 8.51
CA ALA A 336 -2.33 -11.15 8.03
C ALA A 336 -3.10 -12.18 7.18
N LEU A 337 -2.47 -13.31 6.82
CA LEU A 337 -3.13 -14.34 6.02
C LEU A 337 -4.21 -15.07 6.85
N PRO A 338 -5.42 -15.27 6.30
CA PRO A 338 -6.46 -16.07 6.92
C PRO A 338 -5.96 -17.46 7.33
N ASP A 339 -6.51 -18.02 8.42
CA ASP A 339 -6.08 -19.32 8.93
C ASP A 339 -6.26 -20.49 7.95
N ARG A 340 -7.17 -20.34 6.97
CA ARG A 340 -7.33 -21.31 5.88
C ARG A 340 -6.09 -21.41 4.98
N VAL A 341 -5.23 -20.38 4.95
CA VAL A 341 -4.01 -20.35 4.13
C VAL A 341 -2.88 -21.03 4.88
N HIS A 342 -2.55 -22.24 4.45
CA HIS A 342 -1.47 -23.03 5.00
C HIS A 342 -0.16 -22.87 4.23
N ARG A 343 -0.22 -22.42 2.97
CA ARG A 343 0.94 -22.28 2.10
C ARG A 343 0.76 -21.14 1.12
N VAL A 344 1.83 -20.43 0.80
CA VAL A 344 1.92 -19.49 -0.32
C VAL A 344 2.99 -19.99 -1.28
N ALA A 345 2.59 -20.40 -2.48
CA ALA A 345 3.53 -20.75 -3.54
C ALA A 345 3.91 -19.50 -4.33
N VAL A 346 5.21 -19.20 -4.41
CA VAL A 346 5.75 -18.10 -5.21
C VAL A 346 6.23 -18.68 -6.53
N ALA A 347 5.55 -18.31 -7.61
CA ALA A 347 5.73 -18.93 -8.91
C ALA A 347 6.03 -17.91 -10.00
N ILE A 348 6.61 -18.40 -11.08
CA ILE A 348 6.74 -17.66 -12.34
C ILE A 348 6.10 -18.43 -13.48
N ASN A 349 5.63 -17.71 -14.49
CA ASN A 349 5.17 -18.26 -15.75
C ASN A 349 5.75 -17.48 -16.93
N MET A 350 6.10 -18.20 -17.99
CA MET A 350 6.52 -17.61 -19.25
C MET A 350 5.30 -17.19 -20.07
N ASP A 351 5.46 -16.17 -20.91
CA ASP A 351 4.45 -15.83 -21.91
C ASP A 351 4.29 -16.96 -22.93
N VAL A 352 3.08 -17.52 -22.98
CA VAL A 352 2.71 -18.66 -23.83
C VAL A 352 2.88 -18.33 -25.32
N ASP A 353 2.63 -17.07 -25.71
CA ASP A 353 2.64 -16.65 -27.12
C ASP A 353 4.06 -16.59 -27.72
N THR A 354 5.08 -16.45 -26.86
CA THR A 354 6.48 -16.38 -27.30
C THR A 354 7.08 -17.74 -27.64
N GLY A 355 6.49 -18.83 -27.14
CA GLY A 355 7.05 -20.18 -27.20
C GLY A 355 8.34 -20.39 -26.38
N LEU A 356 8.81 -19.36 -25.66
CA LEU A 356 10.01 -19.41 -24.83
C LEU A 356 9.77 -20.23 -23.55
N THR A 357 10.86 -20.60 -22.88
CA THR A 357 10.86 -21.46 -21.69
C THR A 357 11.66 -20.81 -20.57
N CYS A 358 11.58 -21.33 -19.34
CA CYS A 358 12.39 -20.80 -18.24
C CYS A 358 13.90 -20.91 -18.52
N GLY A 359 14.33 -21.81 -19.40
CA GLY A 359 15.71 -21.88 -19.89
C GLY A 359 16.16 -20.67 -20.73
N SER A 360 15.23 -19.84 -21.21
CA SER A 360 15.51 -18.57 -21.90
C SER A 360 15.76 -17.41 -20.94
N LEU A 361 15.45 -17.57 -19.64
CA LEU A 361 15.72 -16.56 -18.63
C LEU A 361 17.21 -16.52 -18.28
N THR A 362 17.76 -15.31 -18.26
CA THR A 362 19.11 -15.03 -17.78
C THR A 362 19.02 -14.19 -16.51
N HIS A 363 20.02 -14.30 -15.63
CA HIS A 363 20.03 -13.60 -14.34
C HIS A 363 18.81 -13.88 -13.43
N ALA A 364 18.09 -14.99 -13.66
CA ALA A 364 16.94 -15.39 -12.85
C ALA A 364 17.35 -15.54 -11.39
N ARG A 365 16.76 -14.73 -10.52
CA ARG A 365 17.06 -14.70 -9.07
C ARG A 365 15.82 -14.24 -8.32
N LEU A 366 15.44 -15.00 -7.30
CA LEU A 366 14.42 -14.62 -6.34
C LEU A 366 15.08 -14.15 -5.05
N ASP A 367 14.76 -12.94 -4.62
CA ASP A 367 15.14 -12.40 -3.32
C ASP A 367 13.88 -12.26 -2.46
N LEU A 368 13.95 -12.75 -1.21
CA LEU A 368 12.93 -12.54 -0.18
C LEU A 368 13.57 -11.74 0.95
N ASP A 369 13.14 -10.49 1.09
CA ASP A 369 13.67 -9.57 2.09
C ASP A 369 12.65 -9.37 3.21
N CYS A 370 13.04 -9.69 4.43
CA CYS A 370 12.36 -9.21 5.63
C CYS A 370 12.91 -7.83 5.98
N VAL A 371 12.01 -6.87 6.20
CA VAL A 371 12.37 -5.52 6.59
C VAL A 371 13.24 -5.58 7.87
N ASN A 372 14.47 -5.08 7.78
CA ASN A 372 15.43 -4.92 8.88
C ASN A 372 16.01 -6.18 9.56
N SER A 373 15.89 -7.38 8.98
CA SER A 373 16.45 -8.60 9.63
C SER A 373 17.22 -9.51 8.68
N SER A 374 16.51 -10.21 7.81
CA SER A 374 17.05 -11.36 7.08
C SER A 374 16.65 -11.28 5.62
N ALA A 375 17.55 -11.74 4.75
CA ALA A 375 17.31 -11.83 3.32
C ALA A 375 17.62 -13.24 2.83
N TRP A 376 16.81 -13.76 1.92
CA TRP A 376 17.03 -15.07 1.32
C TRP A 376 17.06 -14.96 -0.18
N THR A 377 18.12 -15.49 -0.78
CA THR A 377 18.29 -15.47 -2.23
C THR A 377 18.25 -16.89 -2.75
N PHE A 378 17.48 -17.13 -3.81
CA PHE A 378 17.46 -18.39 -4.52
C PHE A 378 17.57 -18.18 -6.02
N THR A 379 18.50 -18.90 -6.64
CA THR A 379 18.65 -18.94 -8.10
C THR A 379 17.95 -20.20 -8.59
N PRO A 380 16.76 -20.08 -9.23
CA PRO A 380 16.08 -21.24 -9.76
C PRO A 380 16.91 -21.92 -10.87
N PRO A 381 16.79 -23.26 -11.02
CA PRO A 381 17.47 -23.97 -12.09
C PRO A 381 16.95 -23.51 -13.45
N ALA A 382 17.85 -23.28 -14.40
CA ALA A 382 17.47 -23.07 -15.80
C ALA A 382 17.08 -24.42 -16.40
N ASP A 383 15.81 -24.55 -16.81
CA ASP A 383 15.32 -25.77 -17.44
C ASP A 383 14.60 -25.39 -18.76
N PRO A 384 15.12 -25.87 -19.92
CA PRO A 384 14.58 -25.53 -21.23
C PRO A 384 13.28 -26.29 -21.57
N SER A 385 12.79 -27.16 -20.68
CA SER A 385 11.57 -27.94 -20.89
C SER A 385 10.36 -27.39 -20.14
N ILE A 386 10.55 -26.41 -19.26
CA ILE A 386 9.49 -25.89 -18.39
C ILE A 386 9.08 -24.47 -18.78
N ARG A 387 7.78 -24.18 -18.63
CA ARG A 387 7.15 -22.90 -18.97
C ARG A 387 6.52 -22.20 -17.76
N ALA A 388 6.39 -22.90 -16.64
CA ALA A 388 6.07 -22.32 -15.35
C ALA A 388 6.89 -23.00 -14.26
N MET A 389 7.12 -22.31 -13.15
CA MET A 389 7.92 -22.84 -12.04
C MET A 389 7.45 -22.27 -10.70
N VAL A 390 7.27 -23.14 -9.71
CA VAL A 390 7.24 -22.72 -8.30
C VAL A 390 8.68 -22.61 -7.82
N ILE A 391 9.10 -21.37 -7.54
CA ILE A 391 10.46 -21.05 -7.14
C ILE A 391 10.65 -21.36 -5.65
N THR A 392 9.74 -20.86 -4.81
CA THR A 392 9.72 -21.10 -3.36
C THR A 392 8.30 -21.31 -2.84
N GLU A 393 8.21 -21.93 -1.66
CA GLU A 393 6.98 -22.01 -0.88
C GLU A 393 7.20 -21.46 0.53
N LEU A 394 6.25 -20.65 0.99
CA LEU A 394 6.10 -20.25 2.39
C LEU A 394 5.01 -21.12 2.99
N TYR A 395 5.22 -21.83 4.09
CA TYR A 395 4.19 -22.70 4.66
C TYR A 395 4.17 -22.77 6.18
N ARG A 396 2.97 -22.95 6.74
CA ARG A 396 2.75 -23.16 8.18
C ARG A 396 3.25 -24.54 8.60
N HIS A 397 3.90 -24.60 9.74
CA HIS A 397 4.38 -25.81 10.39
C HIS A 397 4.28 -25.66 11.92
N SER A 398 4.51 -26.72 12.69
CA SER A 398 4.69 -26.64 14.14
C SER A 398 6.07 -27.15 14.55
N VAL A 399 6.80 -26.39 15.36
CA VAL A 399 8.08 -26.80 15.95
C VAL A 399 7.94 -26.72 17.46
N ASP A 400 8.15 -27.84 18.15
CA ASP A 400 7.99 -27.98 19.60
C ASP A 400 6.62 -27.47 20.13
N GLY A 401 5.56 -27.67 19.32
CA GLY A 401 4.20 -27.24 19.64
C GLY A 401 3.87 -25.79 19.30
N ASN A 402 4.86 -24.97 18.88
CA ASN A 402 4.64 -23.59 18.48
C ASN A 402 4.40 -23.49 16.97
N PRO A 403 3.41 -22.70 16.50
CA PRO A 403 3.23 -22.45 15.08
C PRO A 403 4.44 -21.68 14.54
N VAL A 404 4.94 -22.08 13.38
CA VAL A 404 6.02 -21.38 12.69
C VAL A 404 5.74 -21.34 11.19
N TRP A 405 6.25 -20.31 10.51
CA TRP A 405 6.35 -20.32 9.06
C TRP A 405 7.72 -20.82 8.61
N LYS A 406 7.74 -21.60 7.53
CA LYS A 406 8.95 -22.11 6.89
C LYS A 406 9.02 -21.63 5.45
N LEU A 407 10.23 -21.32 4.98
CA LEU A 407 10.53 -21.07 3.59
C LEU A 407 11.23 -22.30 3.01
N ARG A 408 10.76 -22.79 1.87
CA ARG A 408 11.38 -23.88 1.12
C ARG A 408 11.73 -23.43 -0.30
N ALA A 409 12.99 -23.59 -0.68
CA ALA A 409 13.43 -23.45 -2.07
C ALA A 409 13.10 -24.72 -2.85
N LEU A 410 12.46 -24.59 -4.01
CA LEU A 410 12.04 -25.71 -4.83
C LEU A 410 12.69 -25.67 -6.22
N GLY A 411 12.24 -24.75 -7.07
CA GLY A 411 12.55 -24.77 -8.49
C GLY A 411 11.80 -25.88 -9.24
N GLN A 412 10.58 -26.22 -8.81
CA GLN A 412 9.76 -27.25 -9.45
C GLN A 412 9.09 -26.66 -10.69
N GLY A 413 9.23 -27.30 -11.85
CA GLY A 413 8.71 -26.78 -13.11
C GLY A 413 7.56 -27.59 -13.71
N TRP A 414 6.78 -26.93 -14.56
CA TRP A 414 5.68 -27.49 -15.35
C TRP A 414 5.92 -27.21 -16.84
N ALA A 415 5.94 -28.28 -17.65
CA ALA A 415 6.10 -28.19 -19.10
C ALA A 415 4.86 -27.57 -19.77
N ASP A 416 3.68 -27.90 -19.28
CA ASP A 416 2.38 -27.38 -19.73
C ASP A 416 2.14 -25.91 -19.34
N GLY A 417 3.12 -25.24 -18.75
CA GLY A 417 3.05 -23.82 -18.40
C GLY A 417 2.10 -23.51 -17.24
N LEU A 418 1.55 -22.29 -17.26
CA LEU A 418 0.66 -21.79 -16.21
C LEU A 418 -0.57 -22.70 -16.05
N ASP A 419 -1.12 -23.24 -17.13
CA ASP A 419 -2.29 -24.12 -17.08
C ASP A 419 -2.02 -25.42 -16.30
N GLY A 420 -0.82 -25.98 -16.45
CA GLY A 420 -0.40 -27.16 -15.69
C GLY A 420 -0.25 -26.84 -14.21
N LEU A 421 0.33 -25.69 -13.90
CA LEU A 421 0.53 -25.22 -12.52
C LEU A 421 -0.80 -24.87 -11.84
N ALA A 422 -1.66 -24.10 -12.52
CA ALA A 422 -2.96 -23.69 -12.02
C ALA A 422 -3.87 -24.90 -11.72
N ARG A 423 -3.90 -25.92 -12.60
CA ARG A 423 -4.58 -27.20 -12.33
C ARG A 423 -4.00 -27.93 -11.13
N ALA A 424 -2.67 -27.94 -10.97
CA ALA A 424 -2.02 -28.56 -9.82
C ALA A 424 -2.41 -27.86 -8.50
N CYS A 425 -2.60 -26.54 -8.55
CA CYS A 425 -3.08 -25.70 -7.44
C CYS A 425 -4.62 -25.67 -7.30
N GLY A 426 -5.38 -26.41 -8.12
CA GLY A 426 -6.83 -26.49 -8.02
C GLY A 426 -7.62 -25.30 -8.56
N VAL A 427 -7.01 -24.43 -9.37
CA VAL A 427 -7.70 -23.35 -10.07
C VAL A 427 -8.54 -23.92 -11.21
N ALA A 428 -9.80 -23.50 -11.33
CA ALA A 428 -10.64 -23.86 -12.47
C ALA A 428 -10.17 -23.08 -13.72
N ILE A 429 -9.77 -23.80 -14.76
CA ILE A 429 -9.40 -23.22 -16.05
C ILE A 429 -10.57 -23.47 -16.98
N GLU A 430 -11.28 -22.41 -17.39
CA GLU A 430 -12.31 -22.46 -18.44
C GLU A 430 -11.74 -22.13 -19.82
#